data_AF-A0A7C9VM91-F1
#
_entry.id   AF-A0A7C9VM91-F1
#
_cell.length_a   1.000
_cell.length_b   1.000
_cell.length_c   1.000
_cell.angle_alpha   90.00
_cell.angle_beta   90.00
_cell.angle_gamma   90.00
#
_symmetry.space_group_name_H-M   'P 1'
#
loop_
_entity.id
_entity.type
_entity.pdbx_description
1 polymer ?
#
loop_
_entity_poly.entity_id
_entity_poly.type
_entity_poly.pdbx_seq_one_letter_code
_entity_poly.pdbx_strand_id
1 'polypeptide(L)'
;MTDFNSLYATLKQTADPKVADAIQTLVETGADHELNRINLIEFAARTGLAEEKVISGFLHASQIGIFDLTWNVLCPGCSGVLGAHDTLKQLQPEDYHCGLCAAGYQASIDDQVEVAFTVSPRVRRIAAHDPHTLPSWDYWRQIFWSSGIDINEDSFGRLVNEATLEAVELAPGEKAVLSLQLPA
;
A
#
# COMPACT_ATOMS: atom_id res chain seq x y z
N MET A 1 13.49 12.97 13.15
CA MET A 1 12.44 13.97 13.49
C MET A 1 12.78 15.39 13.05
N THR A 2 14.02 15.89 13.13
CA THR A 2 14.37 17.26 12.66
C THR A 2 14.12 17.49 11.17
N ASP A 3 14.24 16.45 10.34
CA ASP A 3 14.01 16.52 8.89
C ASP A 3 12.52 16.74 8.56
N PHE A 4 11.62 15.95 9.15
CA PHE A 4 10.18 16.02 8.86
C PHE A 4 9.53 17.37 9.20
N ASN A 5 9.86 17.99 10.34
CA ASN A 5 9.30 19.29 10.70
C ASN A 5 9.62 20.38 9.66
N SER A 6 10.80 20.31 9.04
CA SER A 6 11.19 21.24 7.97
C SER A 6 10.45 20.98 6.66
N LEU A 7 10.24 19.70 6.32
CA LEU A 7 9.44 19.29 5.16
C LEU A 7 7.97 19.70 5.34
N TYR A 8 7.41 19.49 6.53
CA TYR A 8 6.05 19.91 6.87
C TYR A 8 5.88 21.44 6.80
N ALA A 9 6.85 22.21 7.32
CA ALA A 9 6.82 23.67 7.20
C ALA A 9 6.84 24.13 5.73
N THR A 10 7.57 23.42 4.87
CA THR A 10 7.58 23.64 3.42
C THR A 10 6.24 23.27 2.80
N LEU A 11 5.67 22.11 3.15
CA LEU A 11 4.37 21.64 2.65
C LEU A 11 3.25 22.63 2.96
N LYS A 12 3.23 23.22 4.16
CA LYS A 12 2.26 24.24 4.56
C LYS A 12 2.28 25.50 3.68
N GLN A 13 3.41 25.79 3.03
CA GLN A 13 3.54 26.94 2.13
C GLN A 13 3.11 26.62 0.69
N THR A 14 3.15 25.34 0.30
CA THR A 14 2.92 24.91 -1.09
C THR A 14 1.58 24.18 -1.30
N ALA A 15 0.97 23.63 -0.25
CA ALA A 15 -0.30 22.91 -0.30
C ALA A 15 -1.39 23.61 0.53
N ASP A 16 -2.63 23.12 0.43
CA ASP A 16 -3.71 23.59 1.31
C ASP A 16 -3.35 23.32 2.79
N PRO A 17 -3.44 24.32 3.68
CA PRO A 17 -3.01 24.16 5.08
C PRO A 17 -3.71 23.03 5.82
N LYS A 18 -5.00 22.76 5.53
CA LYS A 18 -5.74 21.68 6.18
C LYS A 18 -5.27 20.31 5.71
N VAL A 19 -4.92 20.19 4.42
CA VAL A 19 -4.33 18.97 3.86
C VAL A 19 -2.94 18.73 4.44
N ALA A 20 -2.11 19.78 4.56
CA ALA A 20 -0.80 19.68 5.19
C ALA A 20 -0.90 19.23 6.66
N ASP A 21 -1.86 19.77 7.42
CA ASP A 21 -2.13 19.35 8.80
C ASP A 21 -2.63 17.90 8.89
N ALA A 22 -3.49 17.46 7.97
CA ALA A 22 -3.96 16.08 7.91
C ALA A 22 -2.83 15.10 7.55
N ILE A 23 -1.94 15.47 6.62
CA ILE A 23 -0.74 14.70 6.28
C ILE A 23 0.19 14.60 7.49
N GLN A 24 0.42 15.71 8.21
CA GLN A 24 1.24 15.69 9.42
C GLN A 24 0.68 14.72 10.46
N THR A 25 -0.63 14.82 10.72
CA THR A 25 -1.32 13.93 11.66
C THR A 25 -1.16 12.47 11.24
N LEU A 26 -1.37 12.14 9.96
CA LEU A 26 -1.19 10.79 9.45
C LEU A 26 0.25 10.27 9.67
N VAL A 27 1.27 11.07 9.37
CA VAL A 27 2.68 10.67 9.54
C VAL A 27 3.04 10.46 11.03
N GLU A 28 2.54 11.32 11.91
CA GLU A 28 2.87 11.29 13.34
C GLU A 28 2.12 10.19 14.09
N THR A 29 0.84 9.96 13.79
CA THR A 29 -0.04 9.10 14.59
C THR A 29 -0.59 7.90 13.85
N GLY A 30 -0.54 7.87 12.52
CA GLY A 30 -1.07 6.76 11.72
C GLY A 30 -0.34 5.45 12.00
N ALA A 31 -1.06 4.34 11.91
CA ALA A 31 -0.46 3.02 11.93
C ALA A 31 0.41 2.79 10.68
N ASP A 32 1.35 1.86 10.76
CA ASP A 32 2.30 1.60 9.67
C ASP A 32 1.60 1.26 8.34
N HIS A 33 0.52 0.48 8.39
CA HIS A 33 -0.26 0.12 7.21
C HIS A 33 -1.01 1.31 6.59
N GLU A 34 -1.38 2.33 7.38
CA GLU A 34 -2.02 3.55 6.90
C GLU A 34 -1.04 4.51 6.22
N LEU A 35 0.27 4.23 6.32
CA LEU A 35 1.35 4.99 5.70
C LEU A 35 1.94 4.26 4.48
N ASN A 36 1.37 3.12 4.11
CA ASN A 36 1.75 2.34 2.95
C ASN A 36 0.62 2.31 1.93
N ARG A 37 0.92 2.56 0.66
CA ARG A 37 -0.04 2.57 -0.46
C ARG A 37 -1.32 3.33 -0.13
N ILE A 38 -1.17 4.56 0.36
CA ILE A 38 -2.27 5.43 0.76
C ILE A 38 -3.20 5.67 -0.43
N ASN A 39 -4.47 5.30 -0.28
CA ASN A 39 -5.53 5.63 -1.22
C ASN A 39 -6.02 7.06 -0.96
N LEU A 40 -5.75 7.98 -1.89
CA LEU A 40 -6.08 9.39 -1.68
C LEU A 40 -7.58 9.70 -1.71
N ILE A 41 -8.36 8.89 -2.42
CA ILE A 41 -9.82 9.03 -2.51
C ILE A 41 -10.43 8.67 -1.15
N GLU A 42 -9.98 7.55 -0.58
CA GLU A 42 -10.37 7.13 0.76
C GLU A 42 -9.90 8.14 1.82
N PHE A 43 -8.64 8.59 1.74
CA PHE A 43 -8.11 9.60 2.66
C PHE A 43 -8.92 10.90 2.62
N ALA A 44 -9.31 11.37 1.43
CA ALA A 44 -10.16 12.54 1.27
C ALA A 44 -11.54 12.33 1.90
N ALA A 45 -12.17 11.17 1.67
CA ALA A 45 -13.46 10.83 2.27
C ALA A 45 -13.39 10.79 3.80
N ARG A 46 -12.35 10.15 4.36
CA ARG A 46 -12.15 10.01 5.82
C ARG A 46 -11.88 11.34 6.52
N THR A 47 -11.19 12.25 5.85
CA THR A 47 -10.85 13.58 6.40
C THR A 47 -11.88 14.67 6.08
N GLY A 48 -12.81 14.39 5.16
CA GLY A 48 -13.79 15.37 4.68
C GLY A 48 -13.17 16.51 3.87
N LEU A 49 -11.95 16.32 3.35
CA LEU A 49 -11.22 17.31 2.55
C LEU A 49 -11.56 17.13 1.06
N ALA A 50 -11.46 18.22 0.29
CA ALA A 50 -11.68 18.15 -1.15
C ALA A 50 -10.62 17.28 -1.82
N GLU A 51 -11.06 16.29 -2.59
CA GLU A 51 -10.21 15.29 -3.25
C GLU A 51 -9.08 15.93 -4.06
N GLU A 52 -9.38 16.93 -4.89
CA GLU A 52 -8.37 17.65 -5.69
C GLU A 52 -7.28 18.30 -4.82
N LYS A 53 -7.64 18.79 -3.63
CA LYS A 53 -6.70 19.39 -2.68
C LYS A 53 -5.84 18.34 -2.00
N VAL A 54 -6.42 17.18 -1.66
CA VAL A 54 -5.69 16.03 -1.14
C VAL A 54 -4.68 15.54 -2.17
N ILE A 55 -5.10 15.31 -3.42
CA ILE A 55 -4.23 14.89 -4.52
C ILE A 55 -3.08 15.88 -4.70
N SER A 56 -3.39 17.18 -4.83
CA SER A 56 -2.36 18.22 -4.95
C SER A 56 -1.41 18.25 -3.75
N GLY A 57 -1.91 18.09 -2.52
CA GLY A 57 -1.10 18.06 -1.32
C GLY A 57 -0.14 16.88 -1.26
N PHE A 58 -0.60 15.67 -1.59
CA PHE A 58 0.24 14.48 -1.65
C PHE A 58 1.27 14.53 -2.79
N LEU A 59 0.94 15.14 -3.93
CA LEU A 59 1.90 15.39 -5.00
C LEU A 59 3.01 16.34 -4.55
N HIS A 60 2.68 17.45 -3.88
CA HIS A 60 3.68 18.35 -3.30
C HIS A 60 4.50 17.68 -2.21
N ALA A 61 3.86 16.92 -1.33
CA ALA A 61 4.54 16.14 -0.29
C ALA A 61 5.52 15.12 -0.89
N SER A 62 5.18 14.52 -2.04
CA SER A 62 6.07 13.61 -2.76
C SER A 62 7.27 14.34 -3.38
N GLN A 63 7.05 15.51 -3.99
CA GLN A 63 8.12 16.32 -4.57
C GLN A 63 9.20 16.74 -3.55
N ILE A 64 8.81 16.93 -2.29
CA ILE A 64 9.73 17.29 -1.20
C ILE A 64 10.20 16.08 -0.39
N GLY A 65 9.84 14.86 -0.78
CA GLY A 65 10.34 13.61 -0.20
C GLY A 65 9.64 13.16 1.09
N ILE A 66 8.42 13.61 1.36
CA ILE A 66 7.60 13.06 2.46
C ILE A 66 7.06 11.69 2.09
N PHE A 67 6.60 11.53 0.85
CA PHE A 67 6.08 10.28 0.31
C PHE A 67 6.81 9.90 -0.97
N ASP A 68 6.93 8.60 -1.21
CA ASP A 68 7.31 8.04 -2.49
C ASP A 68 6.02 7.69 -3.27
N LEU A 69 5.93 8.18 -4.51
CA LEU A 69 4.83 7.90 -5.43
C LEU A 69 5.17 6.66 -6.25
N THR A 70 4.27 5.69 -6.26
CA THR A 70 4.42 4.44 -7.03
C THR A 70 3.28 4.27 -8.03
N TRP A 71 3.61 3.71 -9.19
CA TRP A 71 2.69 3.29 -10.24
C TRP A 71 2.56 1.76 -10.16
N ASN A 72 1.40 1.27 -9.72
CA ASN A 72 1.19 -0.17 -9.53
C ASN A 72 0.30 -0.73 -10.65
N VAL A 73 0.75 -1.83 -11.26
CA VAL A 73 -0.07 -2.61 -12.20
C VAL A 73 -0.90 -3.62 -11.41
N LEU A 74 -2.20 -3.65 -11.65
CA LEU A 74 -3.16 -4.44 -10.90
C LEU A 74 -3.68 -5.62 -11.69
N CYS A 75 -3.88 -6.74 -11.00
CA CYS A 75 -4.60 -7.89 -11.52
C CYS A 75 -6.10 -7.57 -11.66
N PRO A 76 -6.71 -7.71 -12.84
CA PRO A 76 -8.14 -7.43 -13.00
C PRO A 76 -9.04 -8.45 -12.29
N GLY A 77 -8.50 -9.62 -11.90
CA GLY A 77 -9.26 -10.65 -11.20
C GLY A 77 -9.31 -10.46 -9.68
N CYS A 78 -8.17 -10.16 -9.06
CA CYS A 78 -8.03 -10.13 -7.59
C CYS A 78 -7.44 -8.84 -7.04
N SER A 79 -7.19 -7.84 -7.89
CA SER A 79 -6.54 -6.56 -7.55
C SER A 79 -5.17 -6.72 -6.88
N GLY A 80 -4.49 -7.84 -7.10
CA GLY A 80 -3.10 -8.03 -6.67
C GLY A 80 -2.16 -7.13 -7.46
N VAL A 81 -1.18 -6.53 -6.81
CA VAL A 81 -0.13 -5.73 -7.45
C VAL A 81 0.85 -6.65 -8.14
N LEU A 82 0.83 -6.60 -9.47
CA LEU A 82 1.66 -7.40 -10.36
C LEU A 82 3.03 -6.78 -10.60
N GLY A 83 3.14 -5.46 -10.44
CA GLY A 83 4.41 -4.72 -10.48
C GLY A 83 4.23 -3.33 -9.90
N ALA A 84 5.22 -2.87 -9.15
CA ALA A 84 5.29 -1.52 -8.59
C ALA A 84 6.49 -0.79 -9.20
N HIS A 85 6.25 0.41 -9.73
CA HIS A 85 7.23 1.15 -10.52
C HIS A 85 7.34 2.60 -10.05
N ASP A 86 8.56 3.15 -10.08
CA ASP A 86 8.81 4.55 -9.68
C ASP A 86 8.32 5.55 -10.74
N THR A 87 8.22 5.10 -12.00
CA THR A 87 7.80 5.96 -13.11
C THR A 87 6.88 5.21 -14.07
N LEU A 88 5.93 5.95 -14.66
CA LEU A 88 5.03 5.42 -15.70
C LEU A 88 5.78 4.83 -16.91
N LYS A 89 7.00 5.31 -17.21
CA LYS A 89 7.80 4.83 -18.34
C LYS A 89 8.36 3.41 -18.14
N GLN A 90 8.41 2.92 -16.91
CA GLN A 90 8.88 1.58 -16.60
C GLN A 90 7.82 0.51 -16.84
N LEU A 91 6.55 0.91 -17.01
CA LEU A 91 5.46 0.02 -17.35
C LEU A 91 5.74 -0.68 -18.69
N GLN A 92 5.89 -2.00 -18.64
CA GLN A 92 5.97 -2.84 -19.83
C GLN A 92 4.55 -3.32 -20.20
N PRO A 93 4.18 -3.35 -21.49
CA PRO A 93 2.87 -3.86 -21.94
C PRO A 93 2.75 -5.40 -21.84
N GLU A 94 3.88 -6.10 -21.86
CA GLU A 94 3.94 -7.56 -21.93
C GLU A 94 3.86 -8.28 -20.57
N ASP A 95 3.02 -9.31 -20.55
CA ASP A 95 2.87 -10.44 -19.62
C ASP A 95 3.14 -10.21 -18.13
N TYR A 96 2.11 -9.73 -17.42
CA TYR A 96 2.06 -9.86 -15.98
C TYR A 96 1.36 -11.17 -15.59
N HIS A 97 2.05 -11.98 -14.78
CA HIS A 97 1.50 -13.21 -14.23
C HIS A 97 1.07 -13.00 -12.77
N CYS A 98 -0.21 -13.22 -12.50
CA CYS A 98 -0.71 -13.14 -11.13
C CYS A 98 -0.40 -14.42 -10.37
N GLY A 99 0.34 -14.30 -9.25
CA GLY A 99 0.66 -15.44 -8.37
C GLY A 99 -0.54 -16.04 -7.64
N LEU A 100 -1.69 -15.35 -7.59
CA LEU A 100 -2.89 -15.84 -6.90
C LEU A 100 -3.89 -16.52 -7.84
N CYS A 101 -4.34 -15.83 -8.90
CA CYS A 101 -5.30 -16.41 -9.83
C CYS A 101 -4.66 -17.27 -10.93
N ALA A 102 -3.32 -17.24 -11.06
CA ALA A 102 -2.54 -17.92 -12.10
C ALA A 102 -2.96 -17.61 -13.56
N ALA A 103 -3.80 -16.59 -13.75
CA ALA A 103 -4.17 -16.10 -15.06
C ALA A 103 -3.10 -15.14 -15.60
N GLY A 104 -2.80 -15.26 -16.89
CA GLY A 104 -1.99 -14.28 -17.62
C GLY A 104 -2.89 -13.15 -18.09
N TYR A 105 -2.50 -11.91 -17.77
CA TYR A 105 -3.19 -10.73 -18.26
C TYR A 105 -2.21 -9.87 -19.06
N GLN A 106 -2.69 -9.33 -20.16
CA GLN A 106 -2.02 -8.21 -20.82
C GLN A 106 -2.41 -6.95 -20.07
N ALA A 107 -1.41 -6.21 -19.58
CA ALA A 107 -1.68 -4.99 -18.85
C ALA A 107 -2.23 -3.92 -19.80
N SER A 108 -3.44 -3.43 -19.50
CA SER A 108 -3.96 -2.18 -20.06
C SER A 108 -3.60 -1.06 -19.10
N ILE A 109 -2.77 -0.11 -19.54
CA ILE A 109 -2.37 1.06 -18.71
C ILE A 109 -3.61 1.85 -18.27
N ASP A 110 -4.63 1.94 -19.13
CA ASP A 110 -5.81 2.77 -18.90
C ASP A 110 -6.73 2.19 -17.80
N ASP A 111 -6.73 0.87 -17.61
CA ASP A 111 -7.70 0.19 -16.74
C ASP A 111 -7.08 -0.43 -15.49
N GLN A 112 -5.78 -0.69 -15.50
CA GLN A 112 -5.12 -1.57 -14.52
C GLN A 112 -3.94 -0.91 -13.83
N VAL A 113 -3.86 0.42 -13.83
CA VAL A 113 -2.80 1.17 -13.15
C VAL A 113 -3.40 2.02 -12.03
N GLU A 114 -2.89 1.85 -10.81
CA GLU A 114 -3.15 2.76 -9.70
C GLU A 114 -1.90 3.59 -9.39
N VAL A 115 -2.13 4.78 -8.82
CA VAL A 115 -1.09 5.58 -8.17
C VAL A 115 -1.28 5.48 -6.67
N ALA A 116 -0.23 5.12 -5.95
CA ALA A 116 -0.26 5.01 -4.50
C ALA A 116 0.94 5.71 -3.87
N PHE A 117 0.77 6.17 -2.63
CA PHE A 117 1.76 6.95 -1.90
C PHE A 117 2.20 6.18 -0.65
N THR A 118 3.50 5.99 -0.47
CA THR A 118 4.07 5.37 0.74
C THR A 118 5.01 6.34 1.43
N VAL A 119 4.96 6.44 2.75
CA VAL A 119 5.82 7.37 3.50
C VAL A 119 7.29 7.06 3.22
N SER A 120 8.13 8.07 3.00
CA SER A 120 9.55 7.82 2.78
C SER A 120 10.19 7.24 4.04
N PRO A 121 11.07 6.23 3.96
CA PRO A 121 11.76 5.67 5.13
C PRO A 121 12.67 6.71 5.82
N ARG A 122 13.02 7.81 5.13
CA ARG A 122 13.75 8.95 5.70
C ARG A 122 12.91 9.78 6.67
N VAL A 123 11.59 9.81 6.45
CA VAL A 123 10.62 10.47 7.32
C VAL A 123 10.21 9.56 8.45
N ARG A 124 9.72 8.36 8.11
CA ARG A 124 9.31 7.35 9.07
C ARG A 124 9.47 5.97 8.46
N ARG A 125 10.27 5.11 9.10
CA ARG A 125 10.40 3.72 8.69
C ARG A 125 9.21 2.92 9.23
N ILE A 126 8.38 2.41 8.31
CA ILE A 126 7.31 1.44 8.56
C ILE A 126 7.69 0.02 8.12
N ALA A 127 6.95 -0.98 8.59
CA ALA A 127 7.18 -2.40 8.27
C ALA A 127 7.14 -2.71 6.76
N ALA A 128 6.28 -2.03 5.98
CA ALA A 128 6.18 -2.21 4.53
C ALA A 128 7.45 -1.87 3.73
N HIS A 129 8.41 -1.14 4.32
CA HIS A 129 9.73 -0.91 3.70
C HIS A 129 10.63 -2.14 3.69
N ASP A 130 10.28 -3.18 4.45
CA ASP A 130 10.97 -4.46 4.45
C ASP A 130 9.94 -5.60 4.39
N PRO A 131 9.32 -5.81 3.21
CA PRO A 131 8.22 -6.76 3.04
C PRO A 131 8.54 -8.18 3.50
N HIS A 132 9.82 -8.59 3.43
CA HIS A 132 10.26 -9.94 3.81
C HIS A 132 10.22 -10.20 5.32
N THR A 133 10.05 -9.14 6.12
CA THR A 133 9.93 -9.25 7.58
C THR A 133 8.47 -9.25 8.05
N LEU A 134 7.52 -9.02 7.15
CA LEU A 134 6.09 -9.07 7.48
C LEU A 134 5.64 -10.52 7.67
N PRO A 135 4.84 -10.81 8.72
CA PRO A 135 4.06 -12.04 8.76
C PRO A 135 3.21 -12.17 7.50
N SER A 136 3.02 -13.39 7.02
CA SER A 136 2.29 -13.70 5.77
C SER A 136 1.02 -12.86 5.57
N TRP A 137 0.15 -12.80 6.57
CA TRP A 137 -1.13 -12.07 6.47
C TRP A 137 -0.96 -10.55 6.37
N ASP A 138 0.03 -9.98 7.05
CA ASP A 138 0.35 -8.56 6.89
C ASP A 138 0.98 -8.28 5.53
N TYR A 139 1.78 -9.21 4.99
CA TYR A 139 2.27 -9.11 3.61
C TYR A 139 1.11 -9.10 2.61
N TRP A 140 0.13 -10.00 2.75
CA TRP A 140 -1.04 -10.02 1.86
C TRP A 140 -1.81 -8.70 1.91
N ARG A 141 -2.05 -8.19 3.11
CA ARG A 141 -2.79 -6.94 3.34
C ARG A 141 -2.06 -5.71 2.82
N GLN A 142 -0.75 -5.60 3.09
CA GLN A 142 0.01 -4.36 2.83
C GLN A 142 0.73 -4.36 1.48
N ILE A 143 1.15 -5.53 0.98
CA ILE A 143 2.08 -5.65 -0.16
C ILE A 143 1.44 -6.34 -1.35
N PHE A 144 0.60 -7.36 -1.13
CA PHE A 144 0.00 -8.08 -2.25
C PHE A 144 -1.14 -7.31 -2.90
N TRP A 145 -2.16 -6.88 -2.15
CA TRP A 145 -3.33 -6.22 -2.74
C TRP A 145 -3.13 -4.72 -3.00
N SER A 146 -3.89 -4.21 -3.97
CA SER A 146 -4.00 -2.79 -4.31
C SER A 146 -4.52 -1.97 -3.13
N SER A 147 -4.27 -0.67 -3.18
CA SER A 147 -4.84 0.30 -2.22
C SER A 147 -6.39 0.36 -2.22
N GLY A 148 -7.04 -0.18 -3.26
CA GLY A 148 -8.50 -0.28 -3.34
C GLY A 148 -9.12 -1.45 -2.57
N ILE A 149 -8.30 -2.38 -2.04
CA ILE A 149 -8.77 -3.49 -1.20
C ILE A 149 -8.62 -3.06 0.26
N ASP A 150 -9.62 -2.31 0.73
CA ASP A 150 -9.70 -1.98 2.15
C ASP A 150 -10.39 -3.12 2.92
N ILE A 151 -9.58 -3.89 3.64
CA ILE A 151 -10.08 -4.87 4.60
C ILE A 151 -9.85 -4.28 5.99
N ASN A 152 -10.96 -3.89 6.62
CA ASN A 152 -10.99 -3.44 8.00
C ASN A 152 -10.16 -4.37 8.91
N GLU A 153 -9.34 -3.78 9.78
CA GLU A 153 -8.38 -4.48 10.65
C GLU A 153 -9.05 -5.56 11.53
N ASP A 154 -10.17 -5.23 12.18
CA ASP A 154 -10.94 -6.18 13.01
C ASP A 154 -11.51 -7.33 12.16
N SER A 155 -11.85 -7.05 10.90
CA SER A 155 -12.43 -8.02 9.98
C SER A 155 -11.39 -8.94 9.37
N PHE A 156 -10.20 -8.42 9.05
CA PHE A 156 -9.16 -9.20 8.38
C PHE A 156 -8.68 -10.36 9.24
N GLY A 157 -8.33 -10.10 10.51
CA GLY A 157 -7.90 -11.16 11.42
C GLY A 157 -8.98 -12.21 11.65
N ARG A 158 -10.25 -11.80 11.77
CA ARG A 158 -11.38 -12.72 11.90
C ARG A 158 -11.56 -13.59 10.64
N LEU A 159 -11.57 -12.98 9.46
CA LEU A 159 -11.75 -13.70 8.18
C LEU A 159 -10.62 -14.69 7.93
N VAL A 160 -9.37 -14.29 8.20
CA VAL A 160 -8.21 -15.17 8.11
C VAL A 160 -8.39 -16.39 9.02
N ASN A 161 -8.78 -16.18 10.28
CA ASN A 161 -8.99 -17.27 11.24
C ASN A 161 -10.18 -18.18 10.88
N GLU A 162 -11.24 -17.64 10.28
CA GLU A 162 -12.42 -18.42 9.88
C GLU A 162 -12.18 -19.22 8.59
N ALA A 163 -11.40 -18.68 7.65
CA ALA A 163 -11.18 -19.28 6.33
C ALA A 163 -9.93 -20.17 6.24
N THR A 164 -8.99 -20.04 7.18
CA THR A 164 -7.71 -20.77 7.17
C THR A 164 -7.77 -21.97 8.10
N LEU A 165 -7.52 -23.17 7.58
CA LEU A 165 -7.40 -24.38 8.41
C LEU A 165 -6.09 -24.41 9.20
N GLU A 166 -4.98 -24.06 8.55
CA GLU A 166 -3.64 -23.95 9.15
C GLU A 166 -2.73 -23.15 8.20
N ALA A 167 -1.75 -22.42 8.73
CA ALA A 167 -0.74 -21.72 7.94
C ALA A 167 0.64 -21.86 8.60
N VAL A 168 1.66 -22.13 7.78
CA VAL A 168 3.05 -22.22 8.25
C VAL A 168 3.94 -21.42 7.31
N GLU A 169 4.76 -20.55 7.89
CA GLU A 169 5.82 -19.82 7.19
C GLU A 169 7.14 -20.56 7.37
N LEU A 170 7.92 -20.65 6.29
CA LEU A 170 9.19 -21.37 6.26
C LEU A 170 10.31 -20.44 5.81
N ALA A 171 11.43 -20.45 6.52
CA ALA A 171 12.65 -19.81 6.05
C ALA A 171 13.26 -20.62 4.89
N PRO A 172 14.14 -20.02 4.07
CA PRO A 172 14.80 -20.73 2.98
C PRO A 172 15.50 -22.02 3.44
N GLY A 173 15.11 -23.14 2.85
CA GLY A 173 15.67 -24.47 3.14
C GLY A 173 14.97 -25.23 4.28
N GLU A 174 14.03 -24.60 5.00
CA GLU A 174 13.21 -25.27 6.00
C GLU A 174 12.13 -26.14 5.35
N LYS A 175 11.63 -27.10 6.13
CA LYS A 175 10.56 -28.01 5.73
C LYS A 175 9.55 -28.11 6.86
N ALA A 176 8.26 -28.13 6.52
CA ALA A 176 7.19 -28.43 7.46
C ALA A 176 6.36 -29.62 6.96
N VAL A 177 5.73 -30.30 7.91
CA VAL A 177 4.67 -31.29 7.66
C VAL A 177 3.41 -30.74 8.31
N LEU A 178 2.36 -30.60 7.52
CA LEU A 178 1.06 -30.09 7.94
C LEU A 178 0.06 -31.26 7.97
N SER A 179 -0.47 -31.56 9.14
CA SER A 179 -1.55 -32.53 9.32
C SER A 179 -2.87 -31.77 9.46
N LEU A 180 -3.72 -31.84 8.45
CA LEU A 180 -4.99 -31.11 8.39
C LEU A 180 -6.17 -32.04 8.66
N GLN A 181 -7.14 -31.57 9.46
CA GLN A 181 -8.45 -32.20 9.55
C GLN A 181 -9.42 -31.41 8.66
N LEU A 182 -9.84 -32.02 7.55
CA LEU A 182 -10.78 -31.37 6.64
C LEU A 182 -12.21 -31.41 7.22
N PRO A 183 -13.02 -30.35 7.00
CA PRO A 183 -14.46 -30.42 7.21
C PRO A 183 -15.06 -31.52 6.34
N ALA A 184 -16.06 -32.23 6.87
CA ALA A 184 -16.80 -33.26 6.13
C ALA A 184 -17.69 -32.68 5.04
#